data_AF-A0A2E6I502-F1
#
_entry.id   AF-A0A2E6I502-F1
#
_cell.length_a   1.000
_cell.length_b   1.000
_cell.length_c   1.000
_cell.angle_alpha   90.00
_cell.angle_beta   90.00
_cell.angle_gamma   90.00
#
_symmetry.space_group_name_H-M   'P 1'
#
loop_
_entity.id
_entity.type
_entity.pdbx_description
1 polymer ?
#
loop_
_entity_poly.entity_id
_entity_poly.type
_entity_poly.pdbx_seq_one_letter_code
_entity_poly.pdbx_strand_id
1 'polypeptide(L)'
;MIAHLLGVHSKNVQEDEMNLPRQKAATPKFGTELKSKHKLLAAAKRCLEDEKCYRFFTLLDALSQLPKEDKKAYLEDIEMHGTYDDEEMGALRRLIVDGGAHAFKNLVDVVRDIRVHQEIDVMLK
;
A
#
# COMPACT_ATOMS: atom_id res chain seq x y z
N MET A 1 27.81 -8.36 68.95
CA MET A 1 28.58 -7.10 68.93
C MET A 1 28.22 -6.39 67.63
N ILE A 2 27.45 -5.30 67.71
CA ILE A 2 27.89 -3.91 67.47
C ILE A 2 28.19 -3.73 65.96
N ALA A 3 27.23 -3.29 65.14
CA ALA A 3 26.71 -1.93 64.98
C ALA A 3 27.66 -0.99 64.22
N HIS A 4 27.02 -0.18 63.34
CA HIS A 4 27.46 1.12 62.81
C HIS A 4 28.43 1.17 61.64
N LEU A 5 28.32 2.10 60.67
CA LEU A 5 27.33 3.13 60.31
C LEU A 5 27.89 3.82 59.03
N LEU A 6 27.05 4.64 58.38
CA LEU A 6 27.37 5.73 57.43
C LEU A 6 27.47 5.27 55.96
N GLY A 7 26.61 5.70 55.03
CA GLY A 7 25.92 6.97 54.90
C GLY A 7 26.62 7.80 53.82
N VAL A 8 25.88 8.25 52.80
CA VAL A 8 25.98 9.60 52.19
C VAL A 8 24.98 9.72 51.01
N HIS A 9 24.24 10.81 51.07
CA HIS A 9 23.37 11.45 50.09
C HIS A 9 23.92 11.53 48.65
N SER A 10 23.04 11.48 47.63
CA SER A 10 22.80 12.63 46.74
C SER A 10 21.72 12.42 45.67
N LYS A 11 20.70 13.30 45.75
CA LYS A 11 20.12 14.14 44.69
C LYS A 11 19.24 13.51 43.58
N ASN A 12 17.97 13.94 43.64
CA ASN A 12 17.03 14.26 42.56
C ASN A 12 17.63 14.38 41.15
N VAL A 13 17.01 13.68 40.21
CA VAL A 13 16.74 14.20 38.86
C VAL A 13 15.30 13.84 38.53
N GLN A 14 14.47 14.88 38.40
CA GLN A 14 13.17 14.83 37.72
C GLN A 14 13.43 14.56 36.24
N GLU A 15 12.85 13.50 35.70
CA GLU A 15 12.64 13.38 34.27
C GLU A 15 11.14 13.49 34.02
N ASP A 16 10.78 14.75 33.75
CA ASP A 16 9.49 15.23 33.24
C ASP A 16 9.39 14.77 31.77
N GLU A 17 9.08 13.48 31.55
CA GLU A 17 8.76 12.98 30.21
C GLU A 17 7.33 13.39 29.84
N MET A 18 7.27 14.61 29.34
CA MET A 18 6.37 15.15 28.32
C MET A 18 5.48 14.08 27.66
N ASN A 19 4.28 13.88 28.21
CA ASN A 19 3.23 13.08 27.58
C ASN A 19 2.68 13.86 26.38
N LEU A 20 3.31 13.66 25.23
CA LEU A 20 2.73 14.05 23.95
C LEU A 20 1.59 13.06 23.66
N PRO A 21 0.33 13.50 23.52
CA PRO A 21 -0.68 12.64 22.95
C PRO A 21 -0.23 12.37 21.52
N ARG A 22 0.41 11.21 21.31
CA ARG A 22 0.68 10.66 19.99
C ARG A 22 -0.68 10.51 19.36
N GLN A 23 -1.12 11.55 18.64
CA GLN A 23 -2.30 11.52 17.80
C GLN A 23 -2.12 10.25 16.98
N LYS A 24 -2.96 9.25 17.27
CA LYS A 24 -3.08 8.07 16.43
C LYS A 24 -3.54 8.62 15.09
N ALA A 25 -2.58 8.98 14.24
CA ALA A 25 -2.81 9.10 12.82
C ALA A 25 -3.45 7.77 12.46
N ALA A 26 -4.74 7.82 12.14
CA ALA A 26 -5.46 6.67 11.68
C ALA A 26 -4.76 6.24 10.40
N THR A 27 -3.82 5.30 10.51
CA THR A 27 -3.21 4.63 9.40
C THR A 27 -4.37 4.07 8.56
N PRO A 28 -4.48 4.44 7.28
CA PRO A 28 -5.58 3.95 6.45
C PRO A 28 -5.40 2.45 6.38
N LYS A 29 -6.37 1.69 6.91
CA LYS A 29 -6.30 0.23 6.97
C LYS A 29 -6.55 -0.37 5.60
N PHE A 30 -5.56 -0.35 4.71
CA PHE A 30 -5.69 -0.79 3.32
C PHE A 30 -6.05 -2.28 3.18
N GLY A 31 -5.77 -3.09 4.22
CA GLY A 31 -6.12 -4.52 4.29
C GLY A 31 -7.61 -4.88 4.21
N THR A 32 -8.51 -3.89 4.28
CA THR A 32 -9.96 -4.07 4.06
C THR A 32 -10.52 -3.22 2.92
N GLU A 33 -9.69 -2.44 2.23
CA GLU A 33 -10.17 -1.36 1.34
C GLU A 33 -10.70 -1.83 -0.01
N LEU A 34 -10.35 -3.04 -0.46
CA LEU A 34 -11.01 -3.65 -1.62
C LEU A 34 -12.45 -4.12 -1.32
N LYS A 35 -12.90 -4.18 -0.05
CA LYS A 35 -14.31 -4.51 0.25
C LYS A 35 -15.27 -3.36 -0.03
N SER A 36 -14.76 -2.14 -0.19
CA SER A 36 -15.57 -0.98 -0.57
C SER A 36 -15.54 -0.83 -2.09
N LYS A 37 -16.64 -1.17 -2.77
CA LYS A 37 -16.83 -0.90 -4.21
C LYS A 37 -16.38 0.53 -4.59
N HIS A 38 -16.62 1.50 -3.72
CA HIS A 38 -16.25 2.90 -3.92
C HIS A 38 -14.74 3.16 -4.00
N LYS A 39 -13.92 2.43 -3.22
CA LYS A 39 -12.46 2.60 -3.24
C LYS A 39 -11.83 1.97 -4.48
N LEU A 40 -12.36 0.82 -4.89
CA LEU A 40 -11.99 0.19 -6.16
C LEU A 40 -12.34 1.10 -7.35
N LEU A 41 -13.55 1.68 -7.33
CA LEU A 41 -14.00 2.66 -8.32
C LEU A 41 -13.12 3.91 -8.33
N ALA A 42 -12.69 4.42 -7.16
CA ALA A 42 -11.80 5.57 -7.08
C ALA A 42 -10.41 5.26 -7.67
N ALA A 43 -9.85 4.09 -7.37
CA ALA A 43 -8.59 3.64 -7.95
C ALA A 43 -8.69 3.44 -9.47
N ALA A 44 -9.78 2.83 -9.95
CA ALA A 44 -10.04 2.62 -11.36
C ALA A 44 -10.21 3.96 -12.10
N LYS A 45 -10.98 4.89 -11.52
CA LYS A 45 -11.12 6.26 -12.04
C LYS A 45 -9.77 6.96 -12.16
N ARG A 46 -8.93 6.87 -11.13
CA ARG A 46 -7.58 7.46 -11.15
C ARG A 46 -6.70 6.85 -12.23
N CYS A 47 -6.81 5.53 -12.48
CA CYS A 47 -6.10 4.88 -13.59
C CYS A 47 -6.62 5.29 -14.97
N LEU A 48 -7.89 5.66 -15.10
CA LEU A 48 -8.46 6.19 -16.34
C LEU A 48 -8.09 7.67 -16.59
N GLU A 49 -7.67 8.39 -15.55
CA GLU A 49 -7.29 9.80 -15.61
C GLU A 49 -5.78 10.01 -15.74
N ASP A 50 -4.96 9.11 -15.18
CA ASP A 50 -3.50 9.21 -15.17
C ASP A 50 -2.85 8.00 -15.87
N GLU A 51 -2.13 8.29 -16.96
CA GLU A 51 -1.42 7.28 -17.75
C GLU A 51 -0.32 6.57 -16.94
N LYS A 52 0.34 7.24 -15.99
CA LYS A 52 1.36 6.62 -15.14
C LYS A 52 0.74 5.55 -14.24
N CYS A 53 -0.42 5.85 -13.65
CA CYS A 53 -1.17 4.88 -12.87
C CYS A 53 -1.59 3.68 -13.72
N TYR A 54 -2.06 3.93 -14.95
CA TYR A 54 -2.39 2.86 -15.89
C TYR A 54 -1.18 1.95 -16.19
N ARG A 55 -0.02 2.53 -16.54
CA ARG A 55 1.21 1.75 -16.82
C ARG A 55 1.69 0.96 -15.61
N PHE A 56 1.60 1.55 -14.41
CA PHE A 56 1.94 0.85 -13.17
C PHE A 56 1.06 -0.38 -12.94
N PHE A 57 -0.26 -0.26 -13.13
CA PHE A 57 -1.16 -1.41 -13.02
C PHE A 57 -0.98 -2.42 -14.17
N THR A 58 -0.58 -2.01 -15.37
CA THR A 58 -0.16 -2.92 -16.44
C THR A 58 1.06 -3.75 -16.03
N LEU A 59 2.04 -3.12 -15.37
CA LEU A 59 3.20 -3.83 -14.85
C LEU A 59 2.78 -4.84 -13.78
N LEU A 60 1.95 -4.43 -12.82
CA LEU A 60 1.46 -5.33 -11.78
C LEU A 60 0.62 -6.48 -12.34
N ASP A 61 -0.17 -6.23 -13.38
CA ASP A 61 -0.91 -7.28 -14.10
C ASP A 61 0.04 -8.31 -14.72
N ALA A 62 1.04 -7.86 -15.48
CA ALA A 62 2.05 -8.74 -16.07
C ALA A 62 2.77 -9.58 -15.01
N LEU A 63 3.16 -8.96 -13.89
CA LEU A 63 3.78 -9.66 -12.76
C LEU A 63 2.82 -10.67 -12.10
N SER A 64 1.54 -10.34 -12.01
CA SER A 64 0.52 -11.23 -11.45
C SER A 64 0.23 -12.46 -12.33
N GLN A 65 0.66 -12.45 -13.58
CA GLN A 65 0.54 -13.59 -14.51
C GLN A 65 1.80 -14.47 -14.55
N LEU A 66 2.89 -14.06 -13.90
CA LEU A 66 4.11 -14.86 -13.83
C LEU A 66 3.92 -16.15 -13.00
N PRO A 67 4.79 -17.17 -13.20
CA PRO A 67 4.86 -18.33 -12.32
C PRO A 67 5.05 -17.93 -10.85
N LYS A 68 4.57 -18.78 -9.94
CA LYS A 68 4.61 -18.52 -8.49
C LYS A 68 6.04 -18.25 -7.97
N GLU A 69 7.03 -18.95 -8.51
CA GLU A 69 8.44 -18.80 -8.13
C GLU A 69 8.98 -17.44 -8.55
N ASP A 70 8.69 -17.00 -9.78
CA ASP A 70 9.09 -15.70 -10.30
C ASP A 70 8.41 -14.54 -9.56
N LYS A 71 7.12 -14.69 -9.22
CA LYS A 71 6.41 -13.72 -8.37
C LYS A 71 7.10 -13.54 -7.02
N LYS A 72 7.54 -14.64 -6.41
CA LYS A 72 8.20 -14.64 -5.09
C LYS A 72 9.57 -13.97 -5.19
N ALA A 73 10.38 -14.34 -6.19
CA ALA A 73 11.68 -13.72 -6.43
C ALA A 73 11.57 -12.20 -6.64
N TYR A 74 10.59 -11.77 -7.41
CA TYR A 74 10.34 -10.34 -7.63
C TYR A 74 9.94 -9.60 -6.36
N LEU A 75 9.06 -10.19 -5.54
CA LEU A 75 8.64 -9.60 -4.27
C LEU A 75 9.78 -9.54 -3.26
N GLU A 76 10.67 -10.54 -3.24
CA GLU A 76 11.89 -10.54 -2.42
C GLU A 76 12.88 -9.46 -2.87
N ASP A 77 13.05 -9.27 -4.18
CA ASP A 77 13.89 -8.21 -4.74
C ASP A 77 13.39 -6.81 -4.36
N ILE A 78 12.08 -6.57 -4.46
CA ILE A 78 11.47 -5.31 -3.99
C ILE A 78 11.61 -5.15 -2.48
N GLU A 79 11.46 -6.22 -1.70
CA GLU A 79 11.59 -6.15 -0.25
C GLU A 79 13.03 -5.80 0.19
N MET A 80 14.03 -6.25 -0.57
CA MET A 80 15.44 -5.99 -0.29
C MET A 80 15.93 -4.64 -0.80
N HIS A 81 15.40 -4.17 -1.93
CA HIS A 81 15.92 -2.98 -2.63
C HIS A 81 14.95 -1.81 -2.71
N GLY A 82 13.68 -2.04 -2.41
CA GLY A 82 12.62 -1.05 -2.47
C GLY A 82 12.59 -0.14 -1.24
N THR A 83 11.93 1.01 -1.41
CA THR A 83 11.63 1.96 -0.33
C THR A 83 10.18 1.83 0.14
N TYR A 84 9.56 0.67 -0.08
CA TYR A 84 8.18 0.42 0.29
C TYR A 84 8.08 0.06 1.75
N ASP A 85 7.09 0.62 2.44
CA ASP A 85 6.80 0.21 3.81
C ASP A 85 6.10 -1.17 3.86
N ASP A 86 5.96 -1.73 5.06
CA ASP A 86 5.33 -3.05 5.25
C ASP A 86 3.89 -3.11 4.73
N GLU A 87 3.16 -1.99 4.76
CA GLU A 87 1.79 -1.91 4.29
C GLU A 87 1.71 -1.89 2.76
N GLU A 88 2.56 -1.10 2.11
CA GLU A 88 2.75 -1.06 0.66
C GLU A 88 3.20 -2.42 0.13
N MET A 89 4.15 -3.06 0.80
CA MET A 89 4.59 -4.42 0.48
C MET A 89 3.45 -5.43 0.64
N GLY A 90 2.65 -5.32 1.69
CA GLY A 90 1.46 -6.14 1.89
C GLY A 90 0.42 -5.97 0.78
N ALA A 91 0.24 -4.75 0.27
CA ALA A 91 -0.65 -4.48 -0.86
C ALA A 91 -0.10 -5.07 -2.17
N LEU A 92 1.20 -4.89 -2.45
CA LEU A 92 1.86 -5.45 -3.63
C LEU A 92 1.77 -6.98 -3.65
N ARG A 93 2.02 -7.64 -2.51
CA ARG A 93 1.87 -9.10 -2.40
C ARG A 93 0.46 -9.56 -2.76
N ARG A 94 -0.59 -8.92 -2.24
CA ARG A 94 -1.98 -9.27 -2.58
C ARG A 94 -2.29 -9.03 -4.06
N LEU A 95 -1.82 -7.92 -4.62
CA LEU A 95 -2.06 -7.59 -6.01
C LEU A 95 -1.38 -8.59 -6.96
N ILE A 96 -0.15 -9.01 -6.67
CA ILE A 96 0.64 -9.89 -7.53
C ILE A 96 0.33 -11.38 -7.28
N VAL A 97 0.29 -11.80 -6.01
CA VAL A 97 0.12 -13.22 -5.64
C VAL A 97 -1.32 -13.66 -5.82
N ASP A 98 -2.28 -12.88 -5.31
CA ASP A 98 -3.71 -13.25 -5.34
C ASP A 98 -4.40 -12.89 -6.67
N GLY A 99 -3.65 -12.37 -7.65
CA GLY A 99 -4.18 -11.97 -8.96
C GLY A 99 -5.08 -10.73 -8.92
N GLY A 100 -5.05 -9.96 -7.82
CA GLY A 100 -5.84 -8.74 -7.69
C GLY A 100 -5.51 -7.69 -8.76
N ALA A 101 -4.25 -7.62 -9.19
CA ALA A 101 -3.83 -6.73 -10.26
C ALA A 101 -4.49 -7.08 -11.60
N HIS A 102 -4.55 -8.36 -11.95
CA HIS A 102 -5.19 -8.82 -13.18
C HIS A 102 -6.69 -8.50 -13.22
N ALA A 103 -7.41 -8.83 -12.13
CA ALA A 103 -8.83 -8.55 -12.04
C ALA A 103 -9.13 -7.04 -12.11
N PHE A 104 -8.30 -6.21 -11.45
CA PHE A 104 -8.42 -4.76 -11.53
C PHE A 104 -8.12 -4.22 -12.92
N LYS A 105 -7.07 -4.73 -13.58
CA LYS A 105 -6.67 -4.27 -14.92
C LYS A 105 -7.74 -4.58 -15.96
N ASN A 106 -8.31 -5.78 -15.94
CA ASN A 106 -9.42 -6.14 -16.83
C ASN A 106 -10.62 -5.19 -16.66
N LEU A 107 -10.96 -4.81 -15.43
CA LEU A 107 -12.03 -3.82 -15.19
C LEU A 107 -11.70 -2.46 -15.81
N VAL A 108 -10.49 -1.96 -15.60
CA VAL A 108 -10.04 -0.67 -16.16
C VAL A 108 -10.06 -0.70 -17.68
N ASP A 109 -9.65 -1.81 -18.29
CA ASP A 109 -9.60 -1.96 -19.76
C ASP A 109 -10.99 -1.98 -20.37
N VAL A 110 -11.93 -2.72 -19.79
CA VAL A 110 -13.33 -2.70 -20.23
C VAL A 110 -13.90 -1.28 -20.20
N VAL A 111 -13.65 -0.53 -19.12
CA VAL A 111 -14.16 0.84 -19.02
C VAL A 111 -13.47 1.77 -20.03
N ARG A 112 -12.16 1.59 -20.26
CA ARG A 112 -11.42 2.37 -21.25
C ARG A 112 -11.95 2.12 -22.66
N ASP A 113 -12.16 0.86 -23.04
CA ASP A 113 -12.68 0.48 -24.35
C ASP A 113 -14.08 1.06 -24.57
N ILE A 114 -14.96 1.03 -23.56
CA ILE A 114 -16.28 1.65 -23.65
C ILE A 114 -16.17 3.15 -23.92
N ARG A 115 -15.29 3.87 -23.21
CA ARG A 115 -15.09 5.32 -23.41
C ARG A 115 -14.57 5.63 -24.82
N VAL A 116 -13.62 4.85 -25.32
CA VAL A 116 -13.07 5.02 -26.66
C VAL A 116 -14.15 4.82 -27.73
N HIS A 117 -14.97 3.75 -27.62
CA HIS A 117 -16.05 3.51 -28.58
C HIS A 117 -17.09 4.64 -28.55
N GLN A 118 -17.44 5.16 -27.37
CA GLN A 118 -18.34 6.30 -27.23
C GLN A 118 -17.78 7.58 -27.84
N GLU A 119 -16.49 7.86 -27.66
CA GLU A 119 -15.83 9.02 -28.27
C GLU A 119 -15.80 8.91 -29.81
N ILE A 120 -15.52 7.72 -30.35
CA ILE A 120 -15.57 7.45 -31.80
C ILE A 120 -16.98 7.67 -32.35
N ASP A 121 -18.01 7.14 -31.69
CA ASP A 121 -19.42 7.29 -32.12
C ASP A 121 -19.88 8.76 -32.13
N VAL A 122 -19.35 9.59 -31.22
CA VAL A 122 -19.60 11.04 -31.21
C VAL A 122 -18.90 11.74 -32.37
N MET A 123 -17.69 11.31 -32.74
CA MET A 123 -16.94 11.89 -33.86
C MET A 123 -17.48 11.49 -35.25
N LEU A 124 -18.21 10.37 -35.34
CA LEU A 124 -18.82 9.88 -36.58
C LEU A 124 -20.25 10.40 -36.82
N LYS A 125 -20.79 11.23 -35.92
CA LYS A 125 -22.09 11.91 -36.04
C LYS A 125 -21.96 13.33 -36.55
#